data_AF-A0A522MAM6-F1
#
_entry.id   AF-A0A522MAM6-F1
#
_cell.length_a   1.000
_cell.length_b   1.000
_cell.length_c   1.000
_cell.angle_alpha   90.00
_cell.angle_beta   90.00
_cell.angle_gamma   90.00
#
_symmetry.space_group_name_H-M   'P 1'
#
loop_
_entity.id
_entity.type
_entity.pdbx_description
1 polymer ?
#
loop_
_entity_poly.entity_id
_entity_poly.type
_entity_poly.pdbx_seq_one_letter_code
_entity_poly.pdbx_strand_id
1 'polypeptide(L)' 'MGAQWKEKGKAQAADARGKLFGRLAKDIMVAARSGADPALNSRLRLVVEQARKV' A
#
# COMPACT_ATOMS: atom_id res chain seq x y z
N MET A 1 -8.52 -23.46 24.93
CA MET A 1 -8.34 -23.30 23.47
C MET A 1 -9.33 -22.26 22.95
N GLY A 2 -9.05 -20.97 23.18
CA GLY A 2 -9.94 -19.89 22.78
C GLY A 2 -9.60 -19.37 21.38
N ALA A 3 -10.60 -19.24 20.51
CA ALA A 3 -10.67 -18.36 19.34
C ALA A 3 -9.47 -18.31 18.35
N GLN A 4 -8.64 -19.36 18.25
CA GLN A 4 -7.51 -19.40 17.29
C GLN A 4 -7.94 -19.25 15.82
N TRP A 5 -9.20 -19.59 15.50
CA TRP A 5 -9.76 -19.44 14.15
C TRP A 5 -10.05 -17.98 13.76
N LYS A 6 -10.40 -17.11 14.71
CA LYS A 6 -10.59 -15.67 14.46
C LYS A 6 -9.26 -14.96 14.24
N GLU A 7 -8.23 -15.37 14.98
CA GLU A 7 -6.87 -14.87 14.83
C GLU A 7 -6.27 -15.23 13.46
N LYS A 8 -6.56 -16.42 12.92
CA LYS A 8 -6.15 -16.80 11.56
C LYS A 8 -6.77 -15.90 10.47
N GLY A 9 -8.06 -15.57 10.57
CA GLY A 9 -8.72 -14.68 9.61
C GLY A 9 -8.21 -13.23 9.68
N LYS A 10 -7.97 -12.73 10.90
CA LYS A 10 -7.33 -11.42 11.12
C LYS A 10 -5.90 -11.36 10.57
N ALA A 11 -5.11 -12.41 10.79
CA ALA A 11 -3.75 -12.50 10.28
C ALA A 11 -3.73 -12.51 8.75
N GLN A 12 -4.61 -13.28 8.09
CA GLN A 12 -4.70 -13.31 6.62
C GLN A 12 -5.10 -11.96 6.02
N ALA A 13 -6.04 -11.25 6.66
CA ALA A 13 -6.44 -9.90 6.22
C ALA A 13 -5.30 -8.89 6.39
N ALA A 14 -4.55 -8.98 7.49
CA ALA A 14 -3.37 -8.14 7.73
C ALA A 14 -2.24 -8.43 6.73
N ASP A 15 -1.97 -9.71 6.42
CA ASP A 15 -1.00 -10.13 5.42
C ASP A 15 -1.34 -9.62 4.01
N ALA A 16 -2.62 -9.71 3.63
CA ALA A 16 -3.10 -9.21 2.35
C ALA A 16 -2.91 -7.69 2.23
N ARG A 17 -3.25 -6.93 3.29
CA ARG A 17 -2.99 -5.49 3.36
C ARG A 17 -1.49 -5.17 3.33
N GLY A 18 -0.67 -5.90 4.09
CA GLY A 18 0.78 -5.71 4.11
C GLY A 18 1.43 -5.88 2.74
N LYS A 19 1.00 -6.89 1.97
CA LYS A 19 1.44 -7.09 0.57
C LYS A 19 1.03 -5.93 -0.34
N LEU A 20 -0.18 -5.40 -0.16
CA LEU A 20 -0.68 -4.27 -0.94
C LEU A 20 0.13 -2.99 -0.64
N PHE A 21 0.35 -2.69 0.64
CA PHE A 21 1.20 -1.57 1.08
C PHE A 21 2.63 -1.69 0.57
N GLY A 22 3.22 -2.89 0.61
CA GLY A 22 4.57 -3.13 0.10
C GLY A 22 4.70 -2.84 -1.40
N ARG A 23 3.69 -3.20 -2.21
CA ARG A 23 3.66 -2.87 -3.65
C ARG A 23 3.51 -1.37 -3.88
N LEU A 24 2.56 -0.73 -3.20
CA LEU A 24 2.32 0.71 -3.33
C LEU A 24 3.52 1.54 -2.91
N ALA A 25 4.21 1.16 -1.82
CA ALA A 25 5.44 1.81 -1.40
C ALA A 25 6.52 1.75 -2.51
N LYS A 26 6.67 0.60 -3.17
CA LYS A 26 7.60 0.45 -4.28
C LYS A 26 7.21 1.31 -5.49
N ASP A 27 5.93 1.38 -5.81
CA ASP A 27 5.44 2.20 -6.92
C ASP A 27 5.60 3.70 -6.66
N ILE A 28 5.39 4.17 -5.42
CA ILE A 28 5.67 5.55 -5.00
C ILE A 28 7.16 5.84 -5.16
N MET A 29 8.03 4.95 -4.65
CA MET A 29 9.48 5.12 -4.76
C MET A 29 9.94 5.22 -6.21
N VAL A 30 9.41 4.39 -7.11
CA VAL A 30 9.75 4.42 -8.54
C VAL A 30 9.19 5.68 -9.21
N ALA A 31 7.94 6.06 -8.92
CA ALA A 31 7.34 7.27 -9.49
C ALA A 31 8.09 8.54 -9.06
N ALA A 32 8.54 8.61 -7.81
CA ALA A 32 9.28 9.75 -7.26
C ALA A 32 10.68 9.94 -7.90
N ARG A 33 11.25 8.91 -8.54
CA ARG A 33 12.54 9.06 -9.27
C ARG A 33 12.46 10.04 -10.44
N SER A 34 11.28 10.17 -11.05
CA SER A 34 11.04 11.12 -12.15
C SER A 34 10.78 12.55 -11.64
N GLY A 35 10.73 12.77 -10.33
CA GLY A 35 10.38 14.04 -9.70
C GLY A 35 9.54 13.81 -8.45
N ALA A 36 9.94 14.45 -7.35
CA ALA A 36 9.35 14.24 -6.03
C ALA A 36 8.04 15.01 -5.79
N ASP A 37 7.66 15.93 -6.68
CA ASP A 37 6.47 16.77 -6.53
C ASP A 37 5.23 16.14 -7.22
N PRO A 38 4.17 15.74 -6.48
CA PRO A 38 2.94 15.22 -7.04
C PRO A 38 2.11 16.26 -7.84
N ALA A 39 2.39 17.55 -7.67
CA ALA A 39 1.79 18.60 -8.50
C ALA A 39 2.30 18.53 -9.94
N LEU A 40 3.59 18.21 -10.10
CA LEU A 40 4.29 18.17 -11.38
C LEU A 40 4.47 16.75 -11.96
N ASN A 41 4.18 15.72 -11.16
CA ASN A 41 4.30 14.31 -11.54
C ASN A 41 2.95 13.59 -11.40
N SER A 42 2.24 13.42 -12.52
CA SER A 42 0.92 12.78 -12.59
C SER A 42 0.95 11.32 -12.12
N ARG A 43 2.03 10.58 -12.42
CA ARG A 43 2.20 9.19 -11.97
C ARG A 43 2.32 9.12 -10.46
N LEU A 44 3.11 10.00 -9.85
CA LEU A 44 3.26 10.07 -8.39
C LEU A 44 1.92 10.41 -7.73
N ARG A 45 1.18 11.38 -8.26
CA ARG A 45 -0.15 11.74 -7.75
C ARG A 45 -1.11 10.56 -7.75
N LEU A 46 -1.21 9.83 -8.86
CA LEU A 46 -2.11 8.68 -8.98
C LEU A 46 -1.79 7.58 -7.97
N VAL A 47 -0.50 7.26 -7.79
CA VAL A 47 -0.09 6.21 -6.85
C VAL A 47 -0.30 6.66 -5.39
N VAL A 48 -0.06 7.93 -5.06
CA VAL A 48 -0.32 8.48 -3.73
C VAL A 48 -1.82 8.47 -3.40
N GLU A 49 -2.67 8.86 -4.35
CA GLU A 49 -4.13 8.79 -4.19
C GLU A 49 -4.61 7.34 -4.03
N GLN A 50 -4.00 6.40 -4.75
CA GLN A 50 -4.31 4.98 -4.58
C GLN A 50 -3.89 4.50 -3.18
N ALA A 51 -2.73 4.91 -2.68
CA ALA A 51 -2.23 4.53 -1.36
C ALA A 51 -3.07 5.10 -0.21
N ARG A 52 -3.67 6.30 -0.38
CA ARG A 52 -4.60 6.90 0.59
C ARG A 52 -5.92 6.15 0.76
N LYS A 53 -6.30 5.32 -0.22
CA LYS A 53 -7.57 4.58 -0.25
C LYS A 53 -7.48 3.15 0.30
N VAL A 54 -6.28 2.72 0.74
CA VAL A 54 -6.01 1.39 1.31
C VAL A 54 -6.15 1.42 2.82
#